data_AF-A0AAD7YSV6-F1
#
_entry.id   AF-A0AAD7YSV6-F1
#
_cell.length_a   1.000
_cell.length_b   1.000
_cell.length_c   1.000
_cell.angle_alpha   90.00
_cell.angle_beta   90.00
_cell.angle_gamma   90.00
#
_symmetry.space_group_name_H-M   'P 1'
#
loop_
_entity.id
_entity.type
_entity.pdbx_description
1 polymer ?
#
loop_
_entity_poly.entity_id
_entity_poly.type
_entity_poly.pdbx_seq_one_letter_code
_entity_poly.pdbx_strand_id
1 'polypeptide(L)'
;MNNEENEVDAMRDSLSAIASEIQKLHENSAIKSEYNYTEILNKIIKYKCDINVKNLQIKHLKSNLKTACAVAKTISSSKASEIASLSTHLEHVRNQYMDLEKQQSEKNQIINNLSKENHALRDLLEFFRNAIQLSYHQLQGIRNKRVEDISPMEQLKYIIVCCGQYHSDNCNAQDKCIRLQQKNKFLNTKMIILENHLEAAREELRNLRTYIKPSKDERAALMRPQSCIGVVCSEYKLGSHYENFANLMMAQIQLSRCSSVANIRELDLTTHFKTVKKLIDDQDNLLLDLKDLSKAINVDKTL
;
A
#
# COMPACT_ATOMS: atom_id res chain seq x y z
N MET A 1 47.19 -161.22 14.02
CA MET A 1 46.15 -160.50 13.25
C MET A 1 45.42 -159.52 14.18
N ASN A 2 46.08 -158.44 14.62
CA ASN A 2 45.53 -157.47 15.60
C ASN A 2 45.69 -155.99 15.15
N ASN A 3 46.08 -155.74 13.89
CA ASN A 3 46.39 -154.37 13.41
C ASN A 3 45.26 -153.72 12.59
N GLU A 4 44.38 -154.50 11.96
CA GLU A 4 43.31 -153.94 11.09
C GLU A 4 42.10 -153.43 11.89
N GLU A 5 41.79 -153.99 13.05
CA GLU A 5 40.69 -153.52 13.91
C GLU A 5 40.95 -152.11 14.48
N ASN A 6 42.21 -151.78 14.82
CA ASN A 6 42.59 -150.46 15.34
C ASN A 6 42.56 -149.33 14.28
N GLU A 7 42.78 -149.64 13.00
CA GLU A 7 42.71 -148.64 11.93
C GLU A 7 41.26 -148.26 11.59
N VAL A 8 40.34 -149.22 11.68
CA VAL A 8 38.91 -148.99 11.41
C VAL A 8 38.29 -148.08 12.47
N ASP A 9 38.63 -148.28 13.75
CA ASP A 9 38.14 -147.42 14.84
C ASP A 9 38.73 -146.00 14.77
N ALA A 10 40.02 -145.86 14.45
CA ALA A 10 40.64 -144.54 14.25
C ALA A 10 40.02 -143.76 13.08
N MET A 11 39.64 -144.46 12.00
CA MET A 11 38.97 -143.86 10.86
C MET A 11 37.53 -143.45 11.20
N ARG A 12 36.83 -144.25 12.02
CA ARG A 12 35.49 -143.93 12.52
C ARG A 12 35.49 -142.70 13.43
N ASP A 13 36.48 -142.57 14.29
CA ASP A 13 36.66 -141.40 15.16
C ASP A 13 37.00 -140.15 14.34
N SER A 14 37.85 -140.30 13.31
CA SER A 14 38.19 -139.20 12.39
C SER A 14 36.97 -138.72 11.60
N LEU A 15 36.16 -139.65 11.08
CA LEU A 15 34.92 -139.32 10.39
C LEU A 15 33.87 -138.68 11.32
N SER A 16 33.81 -139.12 12.58
CA SER A 16 32.92 -138.51 13.59
C SER A 16 33.38 -137.11 13.98
N ALA A 17 34.69 -136.87 14.08
CA ALA A 17 35.25 -135.55 14.29
C ALA A 17 34.96 -134.61 13.12
N ILE A 18 35.13 -135.09 11.87
CA ILE A 18 34.80 -134.32 10.67
C ILE A 18 33.29 -133.99 10.62
N ALA A 19 32.42 -134.95 10.92
CA ALA A 19 30.98 -134.72 10.96
C ALA A 19 30.59 -133.68 12.04
N SER A 20 31.22 -133.75 13.21
CA SER A 20 31.03 -132.77 14.29
C SER A 20 31.51 -131.37 13.90
N GLU A 21 32.64 -131.27 13.20
CA GLU A 21 33.18 -130.00 12.71
C GLU A 21 32.27 -129.39 11.62
N ILE A 22 31.74 -130.21 10.71
CA ILE A 22 30.77 -129.79 9.68
C ILE A 22 29.48 -129.30 10.35
N GLN A 23 28.99 -129.99 11.37
CA GLN A 23 27.80 -129.58 12.10
C GLN A 23 28.02 -128.25 12.84
N LYS A 24 29.17 -128.08 13.51
CA LYS A 24 29.55 -126.80 14.12
C LYS A 24 29.67 -125.67 13.10
N LEU A 25 30.18 -125.94 11.90
CA LEU A 25 30.29 -124.94 10.83
C LEU A 25 28.92 -124.55 10.29
N HIS A 26 27.98 -125.49 10.14
CA HIS A 26 26.60 -125.19 9.74
C HIS A 26 25.86 -124.38 10.81
N GLU A 27 26.00 -124.74 12.08
CA GLU A 27 25.43 -124.00 13.21
C GLU A 27 26.01 -122.58 13.31
N ASN A 28 27.32 -122.42 13.13
CA ASN A 28 27.98 -121.10 13.08
C ASN A 28 27.63 -120.28 11.83
N SER A 29 27.26 -120.92 10.72
CA SER A 29 26.82 -120.22 9.51
C SER A 29 25.40 -119.66 9.63
N ALA A 30 24.54 -120.30 10.44
CA ALA A 30 23.17 -119.86 10.70
C ALA A 30 23.10 -118.57 11.54
N ILE A 31 24.16 -118.25 12.29
CA ILE A 31 24.26 -117.08 13.17
C ILE A 31 24.46 -115.75 12.38
N LYS A 32 24.68 -115.80 11.05
CA LYS A 32 24.84 -114.59 10.22
C LYS A 32 23.53 -113.98 9.70
N SER A 33 22.35 -114.39 10.19
CA SER A 33 21.06 -114.01 9.58
C SER A 33 20.21 -113.00 10.34
N GLU A 34 20.76 -112.23 11.28
CA GLU A 34 20.04 -111.10 11.90
C GLU A 34 20.63 -109.75 11.47
N TYR A 35 20.77 -109.55 10.15
CA TYR A 35 20.88 -108.19 9.64
C TYR A 35 19.54 -107.50 9.85
N ASN A 36 19.51 -106.57 10.81
CA ASN A 36 18.34 -105.80 11.25
C ASN A 36 17.89 -104.77 10.18
N TYR A 37 17.58 -105.27 8.99
CA TYR A 37 17.23 -104.51 7.78
C TYR A 37 16.01 -103.63 8.01
N THR A 38 15.03 -104.11 8.77
CA THR A 38 13.80 -103.40 9.11
C THR A 38 14.07 -102.15 9.94
N GLU A 39 15.00 -102.21 10.91
CA GLU A 39 15.38 -101.05 11.72
C GLU A 39 16.15 -100.02 10.89
N ILE A 40 17.02 -100.47 9.99
CA ILE A 40 17.73 -99.60 9.04
C ILE A 40 16.72 -98.93 8.08
N LEU A 41 15.75 -99.67 7.57
CA LEU A 41 14.71 -99.15 6.67
C LEU A 41 13.86 -98.09 7.38
N ASN A 42 13.45 -98.36 8.63
CA ASN A 42 12.68 -97.42 9.45
C ASN A 42 13.48 -96.13 9.74
N LYS A 43 14.79 -96.24 10.01
CA LYS A 43 15.67 -95.07 10.15
C LYS A 43 15.77 -94.27 8.85
N ILE A 44 15.89 -94.94 7.69
CA ILE A 44 15.91 -94.28 6.38
C ILE A 44 14.60 -93.54 6.10
N ILE A 45 13.45 -94.18 6.37
CA ILE A 45 12.13 -93.56 6.20
C ILE A 45 12.01 -92.33 7.09
N LYS A 46 12.42 -92.42 8.36
CA LYS A 46 12.42 -91.29 9.29
C LYS A 46 13.29 -90.14 8.79
N TYR A 47 14.52 -90.42 8.36
CA TYR A 47 15.40 -89.39 7.81
C TYR A 47 14.84 -88.75 6.54
N LYS A 48 14.18 -89.52 5.67
CA LYS A 48 13.50 -88.99 4.48
C LYS A 48 12.37 -88.03 4.89
N CYS A 49 11.56 -88.39 5.88
CA CYS A 49 10.51 -87.53 6.42
C CYS A 49 11.10 -86.24 7.03
N ASP A 50 12.14 -86.36 7.85
CA ASP A 50 12.81 -85.21 8.49
C ASP A 50 13.41 -84.26 7.45
N ILE A 51 14.03 -84.78 6.38
CA ILE A 51 14.54 -83.99 5.26
C ILE A 51 13.38 -83.24 4.58
N ASN A 52 12.24 -83.89 4.35
CA ASN A 52 11.08 -83.25 3.74
C ASN A 52 10.52 -82.11 4.60
N VAL A 53 10.42 -82.31 5.92
CA VAL A 53 9.98 -81.27 6.86
C VAL A 53 10.97 -80.09 6.86
N LYS A 54 12.28 -80.37 6.94
CA LYS A 54 13.31 -79.33 6.86
C LYS A 54 13.26 -78.56 5.53
N ASN A 55 13.02 -79.24 4.41
CA ASN A 55 12.85 -78.59 3.11
C ASN A 55 11.64 -77.65 3.07
N LEU A 56 10.51 -78.04 3.69
CA LEU A 56 9.34 -77.17 3.82
C LEU A 56 9.63 -75.95 4.70
N GLN A 57 10.32 -76.14 5.83
CA GLN A 57 10.76 -75.05 6.70
C GLN A 57 11.70 -74.09 5.98
N ILE A 58 12.67 -74.59 5.19
CA ILE A 58 13.57 -73.77 4.37
C ILE A 58 12.78 -72.95 3.35
N LYS A 59 11.80 -73.56 2.67
CA LYS A 59 10.93 -72.83 1.72
C LYS A 59 10.16 -71.71 2.42
N HIS A 60 9.59 -71.99 3.59
CA HIS A 60 8.87 -70.99 4.38
C HIS A 60 9.78 -69.85 4.85
N LEU A 61 10.96 -70.16 5.38
CA LEU A 61 11.96 -69.16 5.79
C LEU A 61 12.41 -68.30 4.61
N LYS A 62 12.64 -68.90 3.44
CA LYS A 62 13.00 -68.17 2.22
C LYS A 62 11.87 -67.22 1.79
N SER A 63 10.62 -67.63 1.92
CA SER A 63 9.48 -66.76 1.63
C SER A 63 9.38 -65.60 2.63
N ASN A 64 9.51 -65.88 3.93
CA ASN A 64 9.48 -64.86 4.97
C ASN A 64 10.60 -63.83 4.78
N LEU A 65 11.81 -64.29 4.44
CA LEU A 65 12.95 -63.42 4.18
C LEU A 65 12.68 -62.50 2.98
N LYS A 66 12.11 -63.03 1.89
CA LYS A 66 11.71 -62.21 0.74
C LYS A 66 10.70 -61.14 1.12
N THR A 67 9.66 -61.50 1.88
CA THR A 67 8.65 -60.55 2.34
C THR A 67 9.24 -59.49 3.25
N ALA A 68 10.05 -59.88 4.24
CA ALA A 68 10.72 -58.94 5.15
C ALA A 68 11.63 -57.97 4.38
N CYS A 69 12.37 -58.45 3.38
CA CYS A 69 13.23 -57.62 2.56
C CYS A 69 12.43 -56.64 1.69
N ALA A 70 11.30 -57.08 1.12
CA ALA A 70 10.40 -56.20 0.37
C ALA A 70 9.81 -55.10 1.27
N VAL A 71 9.31 -55.46 2.45
CA VAL A 71 8.78 -54.51 3.44
C VAL A 71 9.85 -53.50 3.87
N ALA A 72 11.06 -53.97 4.20
CA ALA A 72 12.17 -53.09 4.58
C ALA A 72 12.52 -52.10 3.46
N LYS A 73 12.53 -52.55 2.20
CA LYS A 73 12.79 -51.68 1.05
C LYS A 73 11.70 -50.63 0.87
N THR A 74 10.43 -51.01 0.99
CA THR A 74 9.30 -50.07 0.89
C THR A 74 9.32 -49.04 2.02
N ILE A 75 9.54 -49.47 3.27
CA ILE A 75 9.64 -48.56 4.42
C ILE A 75 10.82 -47.60 4.25
N SER A 76 11.98 -48.10 3.82
CA SER A 76 13.16 -47.27 3.59
C SER A 76 12.90 -46.22 2.50
N SER A 77 12.26 -46.61 1.39
CA SER A 77 11.87 -45.68 0.32
C SER A 77 10.85 -44.66 0.79
N SER A 78 9.85 -45.07 1.57
CA SER A 78 8.83 -44.17 2.11
C SER A 78 9.45 -43.14 3.05
N LYS A 79 10.33 -43.57 3.97
CA LYS A 79 11.05 -42.66 4.86
C LYS A 79 11.94 -41.69 4.10
N ALA A 80 12.63 -42.13 3.05
CA ALA A 80 13.44 -41.24 2.23
C ALA A 80 12.59 -40.15 1.54
N SER A 81 11.40 -40.52 1.04
CA SER A 81 10.45 -39.57 0.46
C SER A 81 9.90 -38.57 1.49
N GLU A 82 9.58 -39.05 2.70
CA GLU A 82 9.10 -38.20 3.78
C GLU A 82 10.15 -37.20 4.23
N ILE A 83 11.42 -37.63 4.38
CA ILE A 83 12.55 -36.75 4.70
C ILE A 83 12.73 -35.68 3.62
N ALA A 84 12.65 -36.06 2.35
CA ALA A 84 12.74 -35.11 1.24
C ALA A 84 11.60 -34.07 1.30
N SER A 85 10.37 -34.52 1.51
CA SER A 85 9.20 -33.63 1.65
C SER A 85 9.36 -32.66 2.84
N LEU A 86 9.75 -33.18 4.01
CA LEU A 86 10.00 -32.35 5.19
C LEU A 86 11.10 -31.32 4.94
N SER A 87 12.18 -31.70 4.24
CA SER A 87 13.26 -30.78 3.87
C SER A 87 12.75 -29.66 2.96
N THR A 88 11.90 -29.97 1.98
CA THR A 88 11.32 -28.92 1.10
C THR A 88 10.38 -27.99 1.87
N HIS A 89 9.60 -28.54 2.80
CA HIS A 89 8.70 -27.73 3.62
C HIS A 89 9.47 -26.81 4.56
N LEU A 90 10.55 -27.30 5.16
CA LEU A 90 11.43 -26.52 6.03
C LEU A 90 12.06 -25.35 5.26
N GLU A 91 12.52 -25.60 4.04
CA GLU A 91 13.08 -24.54 3.18
C GLU A 91 12.02 -23.51 2.78
N HIS A 92 10.80 -23.95 2.47
CA HIS A 92 9.70 -23.03 2.20
C HIS A 92 9.39 -22.13 3.39
N VAL A 93 9.32 -22.69 4.60
CA VAL A 93 9.07 -21.94 5.84
C VAL A 93 10.21 -20.96 6.14
N ARG A 94 11.47 -21.34 5.90
CA ARG A 94 12.61 -20.42 6.01
C ARG A 94 12.48 -19.22 5.08
N ASN A 95 12.11 -19.46 3.83
CA ASN A 95 11.92 -18.37 2.87
C ASN A 95 10.78 -17.44 3.29
N GLN A 96 9.65 -17.99 3.73
CA GLN A 96 8.53 -17.19 4.26
C GLN A 96 8.94 -16.36 5.48
N TYR A 97 9.75 -16.92 6.38
CA TYR A 97 10.27 -16.20 7.53
C TYR A 97 11.13 -15.00 7.11
N MET A 98 12.06 -15.19 6.16
CA MET A 98 12.91 -14.11 5.65
C MET A 98 12.09 -13.00 4.97
N ASP A 99 11.06 -13.37 4.22
CA ASP A 99 10.15 -12.41 3.59
C ASP A 99 9.38 -11.60 4.63
N LEU A 100 8.89 -12.25 5.70
CA LEU A 100 8.21 -11.57 6.80
C LEU A 100 9.15 -10.61 7.56
N GLU A 101 10.38 -11.02 7.83
CA GLU A 101 11.39 -10.17 8.46
C GLU A 101 11.68 -8.92 7.62
N LYS A 102 11.80 -9.10 6.30
CA LYS A 102 11.97 -7.98 5.36
C LYS A 102 10.77 -7.04 5.38
N GLN A 103 9.55 -7.56 5.27
CA GLN A 103 8.33 -6.76 5.33
C GLN A 103 8.20 -6.00 6.65
N GLN A 104 8.60 -6.61 7.77
CA GLN A 104 8.59 -5.96 9.07
C GLN A 104 9.59 -4.80 9.13
N SER A 105 10.79 -4.99 8.59
CA SER A 105 11.81 -3.93 8.48
C SER A 105 11.30 -2.74 7.64
N GLU A 106 10.71 -3.01 6.49
CA GLU A 106 10.12 -1.99 5.61
C GLU A 106 9.00 -1.20 6.33
N LYS A 107 8.10 -1.90 7.02
CA LYS A 107 7.03 -1.26 7.81
C LYS A 107 7.59 -0.38 8.92
N ASN A 108 8.63 -0.83 9.64
CA ASN A 108 9.28 -0.03 10.67
C ASN A 108 9.90 1.24 10.10
N GLN A 109 10.51 1.17 8.91
CA GLN A 109 11.04 2.36 8.23
C GLN A 109 9.92 3.34 7.85
N ILE A 110 8.80 2.84 7.33
CA ILE A 110 7.63 3.67 7.00
C ILE A 110 7.10 4.37 8.25
N ILE A 111 6.94 3.66 9.36
CA ILE A 111 6.48 4.22 10.64
C ILE A 111 7.42 5.34 11.11
N ASN A 112 8.73 5.12 11.04
CA ASN A 112 9.72 6.12 11.43
C ASN A 112 9.65 7.38 10.55
N ASN A 113 9.48 7.22 9.24
CA ASN A 113 9.36 8.35 8.32
C ASN A 113 8.08 9.14 8.57
N LEU A 114 6.94 8.46 8.71
CA LEU A 114 5.66 9.09 9.02
C LEU A 114 5.67 9.80 10.38
N SER A 115 6.34 9.23 11.38
CA SER A 115 6.50 9.86 12.69
C SER A 115 7.27 11.18 12.60
N LYS A 116 8.38 11.20 11.83
CA LYS A 116 9.15 12.42 11.57
C LYS A 116 8.33 13.47 10.81
N GLU A 117 7.60 13.06 9.78
CA GLU A 117 6.73 13.96 9.02
C GLU A 117 5.62 14.54 9.89
N ASN A 118 4.99 13.72 10.73
CA ASN A 118 3.97 14.18 11.68
C ASN A 118 4.55 15.22 12.66
N HIS A 119 5.75 14.97 13.17
CA HIS A 119 6.42 15.92 14.05
C HIS A 119 6.68 17.26 13.34
N ALA A 120 7.25 17.22 12.13
CA ALA A 120 7.49 18.42 11.34
C ALA A 120 6.20 19.21 11.03
N LEU A 121 5.10 18.51 10.75
CA LEU A 121 3.78 19.13 10.54
C LEU A 121 3.23 19.77 11.81
N ARG A 122 3.44 19.17 12.98
CA ARG A 122 3.06 19.77 14.27
C ARG A 122 3.85 21.05 14.54
N ASP A 123 5.16 21.01 14.31
CA ASP A 123 6.04 22.17 14.49
C ASP A 123 5.64 23.31 13.54
N LEU A 124 5.31 22.98 12.29
CA LEU A 124 4.82 23.94 11.30
C LEU A 124 3.47 24.55 11.70
N LEU A 125 2.55 23.74 12.22
CA LEU A 125 1.25 24.20 12.71
C LEU A 125 1.42 25.15 13.91
N GLU A 126 2.30 24.82 14.84
CA GLU A 126 2.62 25.67 15.98
C GLU A 126 3.26 26.99 15.53
N PHE A 127 4.20 26.94 14.59
CA PHE A 127 4.79 28.12 13.98
C PHE A 127 3.71 29.05 13.38
N PHE A 128 2.78 28.52 12.58
CA PHE A 128 1.71 29.33 11.99
C PHE A 128 0.76 29.88 13.05
N ARG A 129 0.43 29.11 14.08
CA ARG A 129 -0.40 29.59 15.19
C ARG A 129 0.25 30.78 15.89
N ASN A 130 1.55 30.68 16.18
CA ASN A 130 2.32 31.76 16.80
C ASN A 130 2.42 32.98 15.89
N ALA A 131 2.64 32.78 14.59
CA ALA A 131 2.70 33.86 13.61
C ALA A 131 1.36 34.61 13.49
N ILE A 132 0.24 33.88 13.45
CA ILE A 132 -1.11 34.46 13.42
C ILE A 132 -1.36 35.28 14.69
N GLN A 133 -1.05 34.71 15.86
CA GLN A 133 -1.27 35.39 17.14
C GLN A 133 -0.45 36.68 17.22
N LEU A 134 0.85 36.62 16.88
CA LEU A 134 1.72 37.80 16.85
C LEU A 134 1.18 38.87 15.90
N SER A 135 0.79 38.48 14.69
CA SER A 135 0.24 39.38 13.67
C SER A 135 -1.06 40.04 14.15
N TYR A 136 -1.93 39.29 14.82
CA TYR A 136 -3.18 39.79 15.36
C TYR A 136 -2.93 40.83 16.48
N HIS A 137 -2.01 40.53 17.41
CA HIS A 137 -1.60 41.48 18.45
C HIS A 137 -1.06 42.78 17.85
N GLN A 138 -0.17 42.68 16.86
CA GLN A 138 0.39 43.85 16.17
C GLN A 138 -0.69 44.67 15.47
N LEU A 139 -1.61 44.01 14.75
CA LEU A 139 -2.71 44.67 14.06
C LEU A 139 -3.66 45.42 15.02
N GLN A 140 -4.01 44.81 16.16
CA GLN A 140 -4.83 45.50 17.15
C GLN A 140 -4.08 46.69 17.78
N GLY A 141 -2.76 46.57 17.96
CA GLY A 141 -1.89 47.67 18.38
C GLY A 141 -1.93 48.86 17.41
N ILE A 142 -1.77 48.62 16.10
CA ILE A 142 -1.88 49.66 15.06
C ILE A 142 -3.26 50.32 15.07
N ARG A 143 -4.31 49.54 15.30
CA ARG A 143 -5.70 50.03 15.33
C ARG A 143 -6.10 50.63 16.68
N ASN A 144 -5.20 50.60 17.67
CA ASN A 144 -5.46 51.01 19.05
C ASN A 144 -6.72 50.34 19.65
N LYS A 145 -6.88 49.04 19.39
CA LYS A 145 -7.98 48.21 19.88
C LYS A 145 -7.49 47.22 20.93
N ARG A 146 -8.39 46.81 21.82
CA ARG A 146 -8.09 45.77 22.81
C ARG A 146 -7.89 44.43 22.10
N VAL A 147 -7.00 43.61 22.64
CA VAL A 147 -6.79 42.25 22.16
C VAL A 147 -7.84 41.36 22.80
N GLU A 148 -8.71 40.80 21.96
CA GLU A 148 -9.71 39.83 22.38
C GLU A 148 -9.13 38.41 22.34
N ASP A 149 -9.50 37.58 23.32
CA ASP A 149 -9.12 36.17 23.37
C ASP A 149 -10.04 35.36 22.46
N ILE A 150 -9.67 35.31 21.18
CA ILE A 150 -10.40 34.61 20.12
C ILE A 150 -9.52 33.53 19.49
N SER A 151 -10.16 32.51 18.90
CA SER A 151 -9.44 31.39 18.30
C SER A 151 -8.47 31.84 17.19
N PRO A 152 -7.34 31.14 16.95
CA PRO A 152 -6.39 31.49 15.89
C PRO A 152 -7.03 31.61 14.49
N MET A 153 -8.05 30.80 14.21
CA MET A 153 -8.78 30.90 12.94
C MET A 153 -9.55 32.22 12.81
N GLU A 154 -10.18 32.68 13.89
CA GLU A 154 -10.86 33.97 13.92
C GLU A 154 -9.87 35.14 13.89
N GLN A 155 -8.72 35.00 14.56
CA GLN A 155 -7.61 35.96 14.45
C GLN A 155 -7.15 36.11 12.99
N LEU A 156 -6.97 34.99 12.28
CA LEU A 156 -6.57 34.99 10.87
C LEU A 156 -7.64 35.64 9.98
N LYS A 157 -8.92 35.32 10.16
CA LYS A 157 -10.01 35.98 9.43
C LYS A 157 -9.99 37.49 9.63
N TYR A 158 -9.81 37.93 10.87
CA TYR A 158 -9.73 39.36 11.19
C TYR A 158 -8.53 40.01 10.49
N ILE A 159 -7.36 39.37 10.53
CA ILE A 159 -6.16 39.85 9.82
C ILE A 159 -6.45 40.01 8.32
N ILE A 160 -7.01 38.99 7.67
CA ILE A 160 -7.32 39.01 6.24
C ILE A 160 -8.26 40.16 5.89
N VAL A 161 -9.35 40.32 6.63
CA VAL A 161 -10.32 41.41 6.41
C VAL A 161 -9.66 42.78 6.57
N CYS A 162 -8.84 42.96 7.60
CA CYS A 162 -8.18 44.24 7.85
C CYS A 162 -7.15 44.59 6.78
N CYS A 163 -6.34 43.60 6.34
CA CYS A 163 -5.40 43.79 5.25
C CYS A 163 -6.13 44.13 3.94
N GLY A 164 -7.26 43.46 3.66
CA GLY A 164 -8.11 43.77 2.51
C GLY A 164 -8.68 45.19 2.55
N GLN A 165 -9.18 45.61 3.72
CA GLN A 165 -9.66 46.97 3.92
C GLN A 165 -8.55 48.00 3.71
N TYR A 166 -7.39 47.79 4.33
CA TYR A 166 -6.24 48.69 4.19
C TYR A 166 -5.79 48.83 2.73
N HIS A 167 -5.76 47.72 2.00
CA HIS A 167 -5.45 47.74 0.56
C HIS A 167 -6.48 48.54 -0.23
N SER A 168 -7.78 48.32 0.02
CA SER A 168 -8.85 49.06 -0.66
C SER A 168 -8.80 50.56 -0.36
N ASP A 169 -8.59 50.93 0.90
CA ASP A 169 -8.46 52.34 1.31
C ASP A 169 -7.26 53.02 0.65
N ASN A 170 -6.14 52.31 0.54
CA ASN A 170 -4.95 52.81 -0.15
C ASN A 170 -5.20 53.03 -1.65
N CYS A 171 -5.87 52.10 -2.33
CA CYS A 171 -6.26 52.27 -3.74
C CYS A 171 -7.21 53.47 -3.92
N ASN A 172 -8.21 53.60 -3.05
CA ASN A 172 -9.16 54.72 -3.08
C ASN A 172 -8.46 56.07 -2.87
N ALA A 173 -7.51 56.13 -1.93
CA ALA A 173 -6.70 57.33 -1.69
C ALA A 173 -5.83 57.69 -2.90
N GLN A 174 -5.23 56.69 -3.55
CA GLN A 174 -4.44 56.87 -4.76
C GLN A 174 -5.29 57.41 -5.92
N ASP A 175 -6.48 56.84 -6.16
CA ASP A 175 -7.41 57.32 -7.19
C ASP A 175 -7.89 58.75 -6.91
N LYS A 176 -8.15 59.08 -5.64
CA LYS A 176 -8.47 60.45 -5.23
C LYS A 176 -7.32 61.41 -5.51
N CYS A 177 -6.09 61.00 -5.22
CA CYS A 177 -4.90 61.80 -5.49
C CYS A 177 -4.75 62.07 -7.00
N ILE A 178 -4.89 61.05 -7.84
CA ILE A 178 -4.83 61.18 -9.30
C ILE A 178 -5.89 62.16 -9.81
N ARG A 179 -7.15 62.04 -9.34
CA ARG A 179 -8.23 62.97 -9.72
C ARG A 179 -7.94 64.42 -9.30
N LEU A 180 -7.42 64.63 -8.10
CA LEU A 180 -7.06 65.97 -7.63
C LEU A 180 -5.88 66.56 -8.42
N GLN A 181 -4.89 65.74 -8.78
CA GLN A 181 -3.78 66.17 -9.64
C GLN A 181 -4.28 66.58 -11.04
N GLN A 182 -5.20 65.81 -11.64
CA GLN A 182 -5.82 66.16 -12.93
C GLN A 182 -6.61 67.47 -12.84
N LYS A 183 -7.42 67.65 -11.79
CA LYS A 183 -8.17 68.89 -11.56
C LYS A 183 -7.23 70.09 -11.38
N ASN A 184 -6.15 69.92 -10.62
CA ASN A 184 -5.16 70.98 -10.41
C ASN A 184 -4.46 71.36 -11.72
N LYS A 185 -4.05 70.38 -12.53
CA LYS A 185 -3.51 70.64 -13.88
C LYS A 185 -4.49 71.43 -14.75
N PHE A 186 -5.75 71.02 -14.79
CA PHE A 186 -6.79 71.72 -15.56
C PHE A 186 -6.98 73.18 -15.09
N LEU A 187 -7.07 73.40 -13.77
CA LEU A 187 -7.23 74.74 -13.19
C LEU A 187 -6.01 75.62 -13.50
N ASN A 188 -4.79 75.10 -13.39
CA ASN A 188 -3.58 75.83 -13.75
C ASN A 188 -3.59 76.23 -15.23
N THR A 189 -3.97 75.32 -16.13
CA THR A 189 -4.13 75.66 -17.56
C THR A 189 -5.16 76.77 -17.76
N LYS A 190 -6.29 76.72 -17.05
CA LYS A 190 -7.32 77.78 -17.12
C LYS A 190 -6.82 79.12 -16.57
N MET A 191 -6.06 79.12 -15.48
CA MET A 191 -5.43 80.34 -14.95
C MET A 191 -4.48 80.95 -15.97
N ILE A 192 -3.58 80.15 -16.56
CA ILE A 192 -2.65 80.62 -17.60
C ILE A 192 -3.41 81.25 -18.78
N ILE A 193 -4.50 80.63 -19.23
CA ILE A 193 -5.34 81.20 -20.32
C ILE A 193 -5.95 82.53 -19.89
N LEU A 194 -6.51 82.62 -18.69
CA LEU A 194 -7.11 83.86 -18.18
C LEU A 194 -6.07 84.97 -17.99
N GLU A 195 -4.89 84.64 -17.49
CA GLU A 195 -3.75 85.57 -17.36
C GLU A 195 -3.35 86.11 -18.74
N ASN A 196 -3.22 85.23 -19.73
CA ASN A 196 -2.93 85.63 -21.11
C ASN A 196 -4.03 86.54 -21.70
N HIS A 197 -5.30 86.20 -21.49
CA HIS A 197 -6.43 87.01 -21.96
C HIS A 197 -6.48 88.38 -21.26
N LEU A 198 -6.20 88.42 -19.96
CA LEU A 198 -6.16 89.65 -19.18
C LEU A 198 -5.02 90.55 -19.65
N GLU A 199 -3.84 89.98 -19.92
CA GLU A 199 -2.71 90.72 -20.46
C GLU A 199 -3.01 91.26 -21.86
N ALA A 200 -3.66 90.47 -22.72
CA ALA A 200 -4.14 90.95 -24.02
C ALA A 200 -5.13 92.12 -23.88
N ALA A 201 -6.12 92.01 -22.99
CA ALA A 201 -7.08 93.09 -22.73
C ALA A 201 -6.41 94.35 -22.13
N ARG A 202 -5.41 94.18 -21.27
CA ARG A 202 -4.60 95.29 -20.76
C ARG A 202 -3.86 96.01 -21.88
N GLU A 203 -3.29 95.27 -22.82
CA GLU A 203 -2.57 95.83 -23.95
C GLU A 203 -3.53 96.53 -24.93
N GLU A 204 -4.71 95.95 -25.19
CA GLU A 204 -5.78 96.63 -25.95
C GLU A 204 -6.22 97.94 -25.28
N LEU A 205 -6.44 97.95 -23.95
CA LEU A 205 -6.77 99.16 -23.21
C LEU A 205 -5.64 100.19 -23.24
N ARG A 206 -4.38 99.75 -23.15
CA ARG A 206 -3.21 100.62 -23.28
C ARG A 206 -3.16 101.24 -24.68
N ASN A 207 -3.43 100.46 -25.72
CA ASN A 207 -3.52 100.92 -27.11
C ASN A 207 -4.69 101.90 -27.32
N LEU A 208 -5.85 101.65 -26.73
CA LEU A 208 -6.98 102.60 -26.77
C LEU A 208 -6.64 103.90 -26.04
N ARG A 209 -5.94 103.83 -24.91
CA ARG A 209 -5.48 105.01 -24.15
C ARG A 209 -4.46 105.84 -24.93
N THR A 210 -3.61 105.24 -25.75
CA THR A 210 -2.71 105.96 -26.65
C THR A 210 -3.43 106.56 -27.86
N TYR A 211 -4.53 105.94 -28.33
CA TYR A 211 -5.42 106.53 -29.35
C TYR A 211 -6.24 107.72 -28.82
N ILE A 212 -6.62 107.72 -27.54
CA ILE A 212 -7.26 108.86 -26.87
C ILE A 212 -6.17 109.83 -26.37
N LYS A 213 -5.57 110.59 -27.29
CA LYS A 213 -4.94 111.85 -26.90
C LYS A 213 -6.03 112.85 -26.49
N PRO A 214 -5.84 113.63 -25.42
CA PRO A 214 -6.81 114.64 -25.02
C PRO A 214 -6.83 115.75 -26.09
N SER A 215 -7.92 115.88 -26.85
CA SER A 215 -8.17 117.11 -27.58
C SER A 215 -8.46 118.20 -26.55
N LYS A 216 -7.43 118.97 -26.20
CA LYS A 216 -7.64 120.31 -25.67
C LYS A 216 -7.93 121.22 -26.87
N ASP A 217 -9.21 121.52 -27.12
CA ASP A 217 -9.71 122.89 -26.98
C ASP A 217 -11.22 123.02 -27.23
N GLU A 218 -11.77 124.00 -26.52
CA GLU A 218 -13.11 124.61 -26.51
C GLU A 218 -14.28 123.90 -25.80
N ARG A 219 -14.71 124.58 -24.73
CA ARG A 219 -15.81 124.28 -23.82
C ARG A 219 -17.15 124.63 -24.47
N ALA A 220 -18.08 123.69 -24.50
CA ALA A 220 -19.50 124.03 -24.48
C ALA A 220 -20.32 122.90 -23.86
N ALA A 221 -21.00 123.25 -22.77
CA ALA A 221 -22.24 122.70 -22.24
C ALA A 221 -22.51 121.18 -22.38
N LEU A 222 -22.48 120.53 -21.23
CA LEU A 222 -23.23 119.32 -20.91
C LEU A 222 -24.62 119.29 -21.58
N MET A 223 -24.82 118.35 -22.49
CA MET A 223 -26.13 117.81 -22.85
C MET A 223 -26.02 116.28 -22.94
N ARG A 224 -26.72 115.61 -22.02
CA ARG A 224 -27.11 114.18 -22.04
C ARG A 224 -27.81 113.84 -23.38
N PRO A 225 -28.01 112.56 -23.80
CA PRO A 225 -28.21 111.37 -22.96
C PRO A 225 -27.53 110.09 -23.46
N GLN A 226 -27.20 109.15 -22.57
CA GLN A 226 -26.89 107.78 -22.98
C GLN A 226 -27.88 106.79 -22.37
N SER A 227 -28.66 106.24 -23.28
CA SER A 227 -29.52 105.08 -23.18
C SER A 227 -28.74 103.79 -22.95
N CYS A 228 -29.27 103.00 -22.00
CA CYS A 228 -29.33 101.55 -21.88
C CYS A 228 -28.35 100.66 -22.68
N ILE A 229 -27.64 99.76 -21.97
CA ILE A 229 -27.56 98.33 -22.32
C ILE A 229 -27.63 97.52 -21.01
N GLY A 230 -28.66 96.67 -20.91
CA GLY A 230 -28.92 95.84 -19.74
C GLY A 230 -27.89 94.73 -19.58
N VAL A 231 -27.36 94.58 -18.37
CA VAL A 231 -26.67 93.38 -17.95
C VAL A 231 -27.74 92.32 -17.68
N VAL A 232 -27.93 91.43 -18.64
CA VAL A 232 -28.64 90.17 -18.40
C VAL A 232 -27.72 89.31 -17.54
N CYS A 233 -28.00 89.25 -16.25
CA CYS A 233 -27.49 88.17 -15.40
C CYS A 233 -28.07 86.87 -15.94
N SER A 234 -27.27 86.07 -16.65
CA SER A 234 -27.63 84.69 -16.91
C SER A 234 -27.58 83.93 -15.59
N GLU A 235 -28.77 83.60 -15.10
CA GLU A 235 -28.97 82.61 -14.04
C GLU A 235 -28.26 81.31 -14.43
N TYR A 236 -27.13 81.03 -13.77
CA TYR A 236 -26.63 79.67 -13.71
C TYR A 236 -27.61 78.88 -12.83
N LYS A 237 -28.58 78.25 -13.48
CA LYS A 237 -29.43 77.21 -12.91
C LYS A 237 -28.52 76.16 -12.29
N LEU A 238 -28.55 76.10 -10.96
CA LEU A 238 -28.03 75.00 -10.16
C LEU A 238 -28.89 73.78 -10.48
N GLY A 239 -28.45 72.99 -11.46
CA GLY A 239 -29.08 71.74 -11.85
C GLY A 239 -28.95 70.72 -10.74
N SER A 240 -30.04 70.55 -9.99
CA SER A 240 -30.32 69.38 -9.16
C SER A 240 -30.41 68.14 -10.05
N HIS A 241 -29.40 67.27 -9.99
CA HIS A 241 -29.56 65.88 -10.39
C HIS A 241 -29.05 64.99 -9.26
N TYR A 242 -29.94 64.82 -8.28
CA TYR A 242 -30.09 63.54 -7.59
C TYR A 242 -30.75 62.55 -8.57
N GLU A 243 -30.32 61.30 -8.45
CA GLU A 243 -30.99 60.07 -8.93
C GLU A 243 -31.02 59.81 -10.45
N ASN A 244 -30.09 58.96 -10.90
CA ASN A 244 -30.38 57.59 -11.34
C ASN A 244 -29.36 57.12 -12.40
N PHE A 245 -28.41 56.31 -11.96
CA PHE A 245 -27.89 55.18 -12.76
C PHE A 245 -27.85 53.95 -11.85
N ALA A 246 -29.05 53.52 -11.44
CA ALA A 246 -29.31 52.11 -11.26
C ALA A 246 -29.33 51.47 -12.66
N ASN A 247 -28.72 50.30 -12.78
CA ASN A 247 -28.60 49.44 -13.95
C ASN A 247 -27.47 49.78 -14.94
N LEU A 248 -26.27 49.31 -14.59
CA LEU A 248 -25.38 48.74 -15.58
C LEU A 248 -24.80 47.43 -15.04
N MET A 249 -25.47 46.35 -15.46
CA MET A 249 -24.94 45.01 -15.70
C MET A 249 -24.15 44.33 -14.57
N MET A 250 -24.80 43.33 -13.98
CA MET A 250 -24.15 42.11 -13.50
C MET A 250 -23.20 41.57 -14.58
N ALA A 251 -21.94 42.01 -14.55
CA ALA A 251 -20.86 41.25 -15.11
C ALA A 251 -20.62 40.09 -14.12
N GLN A 252 -21.32 38.99 -14.38
CA GLN A 252 -20.90 37.66 -13.99
C GLN A 252 -19.42 37.55 -14.38
N ILE A 253 -18.52 37.65 -13.40
CA ILE A 253 -17.12 37.33 -13.61
C ILE A 253 -17.10 35.81 -13.87
N GLN A 254 -17.28 35.45 -15.13
CA GLN A 254 -16.70 34.23 -15.67
C GLN A 254 -15.21 34.34 -15.38
N LEU A 255 -14.77 33.59 -14.37
CA LEU A 255 -13.38 33.23 -14.17
C LEU A 255 -12.92 32.52 -15.44
N SER A 256 -12.40 33.29 -16.40
CA SER A 256 -11.65 32.78 -17.53
C SER A 256 -10.39 32.12 -17.00
N ARG A 257 -10.50 30.80 -16.80
CA ARG A 257 -9.50 29.78 -17.12
C ARG A 257 -8.06 30.27 -17.13
N CYS A 258 -7.45 30.35 -15.96
CA CYS A 258 -6.08 29.85 -15.82
C CYS A 258 -6.19 28.32 -15.75
N SER A 259 -6.08 27.68 -16.91
CA SER A 259 -5.92 26.24 -17.01
C SER A 259 -4.52 25.85 -16.52
N SER A 260 -4.35 25.69 -15.21
CA SER A 260 -3.49 24.60 -14.74
C SER A 260 -4.30 23.33 -14.94
N VAL A 261 -3.91 22.55 -15.95
CA VAL A 261 -4.40 21.18 -16.14
C VAL A 261 -3.82 20.33 -15.01
N ALA A 262 -4.31 20.55 -13.79
CA ALA A 262 -4.35 19.51 -12.78
C ALA A 262 -5.47 18.60 -13.25
N ASN A 263 -5.09 17.46 -13.83
CA ASN A 263 -5.97 16.34 -14.11
C ASN A 263 -6.80 16.04 -12.85
N ILE A 264 -7.99 16.63 -12.75
CA ILE A 264 -9.10 16.01 -12.04
C ILE A 264 -9.49 14.84 -12.95
N ARG A 265 -8.69 13.77 -12.87
CA ARG A 265 -9.20 12.45 -13.16
C ARG A 265 -10.37 12.32 -12.21
N GLU A 266 -11.56 12.37 -12.80
CA GLU A 266 -12.74 11.66 -12.33
C GLU A 266 -12.27 10.51 -11.44
N LEU A 267 -12.63 10.58 -10.15
CA LEU A 267 -12.21 9.60 -9.16
C LEU A 267 -12.90 8.29 -9.55
N ASP A 268 -12.30 7.55 -10.49
CA ASP A 268 -12.86 6.33 -11.05
C ASP A 268 -12.71 5.21 -10.02
N LEU A 269 -13.66 5.20 -9.09
CA LEU A 269 -13.80 4.20 -8.05
C LEU A 269 -14.19 2.84 -8.62
N THR A 270 -14.41 2.68 -9.93
CA THR A 270 -14.79 1.40 -10.54
C THR A 270 -13.77 0.31 -10.26
N THR A 271 -12.47 0.65 -10.24
CA THR A 271 -11.41 -0.30 -9.88
C THR A 271 -11.46 -0.66 -8.39
N HIS A 272 -11.70 0.32 -7.52
CA HIS A 272 -11.83 0.11 -6.08
C HIS A 272 -13.06 -0.73 -5.74
N PHE A 273 -14.21 -0.48 -6.38
CA PHE A 273 -15.43 -1.27 -6.22
C PHE A 273 -15.30 -2.67 -6.79
N LYS A 274 -14.55 -2.88 -7.88
CA LYS A 274 -14.21 -4.23 -8.37
C LYS A 274 -13.37 -5.00 -7.36
N THR A 275 -12.38 -4.36 -6.75
CA THR A 275 -11.56 -4.98 -5.69
C THR A 275 -12.37 -5.31 -4.45
N VAL A 276 -13.22 -4.39 -4.00
CA VAL A 276 -14.12 -4.62 -2.86
C VAL A 276 -15.09 -5.76 -3.16
N LYS A 277 -15.67 -5.81 -4.35
CA LYS A 277 -16.55 -6.91 -4.77
C LYS A 277 -15.82 -8.25 -4.78
N LYS A 278 -14.61 -8.30 -5.34
CA LYS A 278 -13.79 -9.52 -5.34
C LYS A 278 -13.45 -9.99 -3.92
N LEU A 279 -13.14 -9.06 -3.00
CA LEU A 279 -12.89 -9.41 -1.60
C LEU A 279 -14.13 -9.99 -0.91
N ILE A 280 -15.32 -9.49 -1.23
CA ILE A 280 -16.58 -10.04 -0.72
C ILE A 280 -16.81 -11.45 -1.30
N ASP A 281 -16.62 -11.62 -2.61
CA ASP A 281 -16.74 -12.93 -3.26
C ASP A 281 -15.73 -13.95 -2.68
N ASP A 282 -14.48 -13.52 -2.41
CA ASP A 282 -13.44 -14.35 -1.81
C ASP A 282 -13.78 -14.73 -0.35
N GLN A 283 -14.41 -13.82 0.41
CA GLN A 283 -14.90 -14.11 1.76
C GLN A 283 -16.06 -15.12 1.76
N ASP A 284 -17.00 -14.98 0.83
CA ASP A 284 -18.11 -15.92 0.69
C ASP A 284 -17.64 -17.32 0.29
N ASN A 285 -16.64 -17.41 -0.61
CA ASN A 285 -16.01 -18.67 -0.97
C ASN A 285 -15.28 -19.31 0.22
N LEU A 286 -14.56 -18.51 1.01
CA LEU A 286 -13.88 -19.01 2.21
C LEU A 286 -14.88 -19.53 3.27
N LEU A 287 -16.05 -18.88 3.40
CA LEU A 287 -17.12 -19.36 4.26
C LEU A 287 -17.74 -20.67 3.77
N LEU A 288 -17.87 -20.85 2.44
CA LEU A 288 -18.31 -22.11 1.85
C LEU A 288 -17.30 -23.23 2.10
N ASP A 289 -16.00 -22.97 1.88
CA ASP A 289 -14.93 -23.93 2.12
C ASP A 289 -14.87 -24.35 3.59
N LEU A 290 -15.00 -23.39 4.52
CA LEU A 290 -15.08 -23.69 5.95
C LEU A 290 -16.31 -24.50 6.33
N LYS A 291 -17.45 -24.26 5.67
CA LYS A 291 -18.68 -25.02 5.88
C LYS A 291 -18.56 -26.45 5.38
N ASP A 292 -17.90 -26.65 4.24
CA ASP A 292 -17.67 -27.99 3.69
C ASP A 292 -16.59 -28.74 4.47
N LEU A 293 -15.56 -28.06 4.95
CA LEU A 293 -14.60 -28.62 5.92
C LEU A 293 -15.29 -29.02 7.24
N SER A 294 -16.19 -28.17 7.75
CA SER A 294 -16.97 -28.46 8.96
C SER A 294 -17.88 -29.68 8.78
N LYS A 295 -18.50 -29.85 7.60
CA LYS A 295 -19.28 -31.05 7.28
C LYS A 295 -18.38 -32.28 7.21
N ALA A 296 -17.22 -32.20 6.55
CA ALA A 296 -16.27 -33.31 6.45
C ALA A 296 -15.79 -33.78 7.82
N ILE A 297 -15.48 -32.85 8.73
CA ILE A 297 -15.06 -33.17 10.11
C ILE A 297 -16.20 -33.78 10.94
N ASN A 298 -17.45 -33.39 10.70
CA ASN A 298 -18.60 -33.90 11.44
C ASN A 298 -19.10 -35.28 10.95
N VAL A 299 -18.67 -35.75 9.77
CA VAL A 299 -19.01 -37.10 9.27
C VAL A 299 -18.19 -38.20 9.97
N ASP A 300 -16.99 -37.89 10.47
CA ASP A 300 -16.12 -38.83 11.19
C ASP A 300 -16.49 -39.08 12.67
N LYS A 301 -17.58 -38.46 13.17
CA LYS A 301 -18.08 -38.68 14.55
C LYS A 301 -19.26 -39.66 14.67
N THR A 302 -19.63 -40.32 13.58
CA THR A 302 -20.76 -41.28 13.53
C THR A 302 -20.38 -42.70 13.13
N LEU A 303 -19.14 -43.13 13.41
CA LEU A 303 -18.70 -44.53 13.40
C LEU A 303 -18.24 -44.96 14.80
#